data_AF-A0A2S6V5R9-F1
#
_entry.id   AF-A0A2S6V5R9-F1
#
_cell.length_a   1.000
_cell.length_b   1.000
_cell.length_c   1.000
_cell.angle_alpha   90.00
_cell.angle_beta   90.00
_cell.angle_gamma   90.00
#
_symmetry.space_group_name_H-M   'P 1'
#
loop_
_entity.id
_entity.type
_entity.pdbx_description
1 polymer ?
#
loop_
_entity_poly.entity_id
_entity_poly.type
_entity_poly.pdbx_seq_one_letter_code
_entity_poly.pdbx_strand_id
1 'polypeptide(L)'
;MKDKCSYAATTSFKWLLVVAVSMTTIVLVTIFFKRLWIGMTPHNSHLTAPYRYPFRQSLEKETNTTTLVQQEIAFYQERVRQDPQGGLNLTSLARAYLKMGRATGEGSWYLLAEQAAGRSLTHLPFNNEGAILVLARVAEARHDFSGAIRLAQQVLNSQAHNEDALAIMVTSHLAIGKVAQASRAADTLVEQMPSLGSLALQALVKVAQGKDQEAIQAFQAALAAEEPGEKASSAWVRTLLGRFYLQRGQLALAEDLYQEALQILPGYSFALVQLGELKTRQGDYNNAANYYNQITAYSREAATVFDRVVERSKARLMLLQGRQNEAIALFWHQAEILLRQQNASGHHDGAFGHRRELAQLLLERGRNEDLPEALSLMQTELSLRRDPQTLDTFAWALSRSGRWREAQAAIQEALKSGVRDPVLFYRAGEIAKAQGKQSQAIAYFQLAQEIDPTFNEQARRALGMGL
;
A
#
# COMPACT_ATOMS: atom_id res chain seq x y z
N MET A 1 -13.69 -71.35 35.34
CA MET A 1 -15.05 -71.78 34.96
C MET A 1 -15.88 -71.93 36.24
N LYS A 2 -17.06 -71.30 36.22
CA LYS A 2 -18.11 -71.16 37.24
C LYS A 2 -17.83 -70.20 38.41
N ASP A 3 -18.75 -69.35 38.86
CA ASP A 3 -19.77 -68.48 38.24
C ASP A 3 -20.54 -67.78 39.38
N LYS A 4 -21.05 -66.58 39.09
CA LYS A 4 -22.15 -65.80 39.74
C LYS A 4 -21.81 -65.01 41.01
N CYS A 5 -21.83 -63.66 40.99
CA CYS A 5 -22.96 -62.70 40.83
C CYS A 5 -24.00 -62.72 41.96
N SER A 6 -24.04 -61.64 42.75
CA SER A 6 -25.30 -61.01 43.20
C SER A 6 -25.07 -59.57 43.67
N TYR A 7 -25.94 -58.70 43.16
CA TYR A 7 -26.18 -57.30 43.50
C TYR A 7 -26.59 -57.07 44.96
N ALA A 8 -26.26 -55.90 45.51
CA ALA A 8 -27.17 -55.10 46.34
C ALA A 8 -26.71 -53.63 46.36
N ALA A 9 -27.62 -52.73 46.03
CA ALA A 9 -27.47 -51.27 46.04
C ALA A 9 -28.23 -50.66 47.23
N THR A 10 -28.05 -49.34 47.41
CA THR A 10 -28.72 -48.39 48.33
C THR A 10 -28.04 -48.26 49.72
N THR A 11 -27.77 -47.09 50.31
CA THR A 11 -28.18 -45.69 50.07
C THR A 11 -27.32 -44.74 50.91
N SER A 12 -27.02 -43.55 50.37
CA SER A 12 -26.94 -42.22 51.02
C SER A 12 -26.03 -41.93 52.24
N PHE A 13 -25.38 -40.76 52.16
CA PHE A 13 -25.33 -39.63 53.13
C PHE A 13 -23.93 -38.99 53.31
N LYS A 14 -23.91 -37.67 53.08
CA LYS A 14 -22.78 -36.71 53.08
C LYS A 14 -22.35 -36.33 54.51
N TRP A 15 -21.07 -35.96 54.70
CA TRP A 15 -20.59 -34.83 55.53
C TRP A 15 -19.20 -34.42 55.00
N LEU A 16 -18.99 -33.29 54.31
CA LEU A 16 -18.83 -31.90 54.81
C LEU A 16 -17.70 -31.74 55.84
N LEU A 17 -16.53 -31.28 55.40
CA LEU A 17 -15.68 -30.41 56.22
C LEU A 17 -15.46 -29.09 55.49
N VAL A 18 -15.93 -28.05 56.16
CA VAL A 18 -16.02 -26.66 55.75
C VAL A 18 -14.67 -25.99 55.96
N VAL A 19 -14.07 -25.42 54.91
CA VAL A 19 -13.16 -24.29 55.06
C VAL A 19 -13.96 -23.05 54.69
N ALA A 20 -14.34 -22.31 55.73
CA ALA A 20 -15.00 -21.02 55.61
C ALA A 20 -14.00 -20.00 55.06
N VAL A 21 -14.03 -19.80 53.74
CA VAL A 21 -13.45 -18.59 53.13
C VAL A 21 -14.53 -17.53 53.16
N SER A 22 -14.26 -16.44 53.89
CA SER A 22 -15.10 -15.24 53.96
C SER A 22 -15.54 -14.77 52.57
N MET A 23 -16.85 -14.61 52.38
CA MET A 23 -17.48 -14.06 51.15
C MET A 23 -16.89 -12.70 50.73
N THR A 24 -16.36 -11.91 51.66
CA THR A 24 -15.76 -10.60 51.38
C THR A 24 -14.42 -10.67 50.62
N THR A 25 -13.60 -11.70 50.85
CA THR A 25 -12.34 -11.89 50.11
C THR A 25 -12.56 -12.47 48.71
N ILE A 26 -13.61 -13.28 48.51
CA ILE A 26 -13.95 -13.81 47.17
C ILE A 26 -14.56 -12.71 46.28
N VAL A 27 -15.33 -11.77 46.85
CA VAL A 27 -15.88 -10.63 46.08
C VAL A 27 -14.78 -9.65 45.66
N LEU A 28 -13.76 -9.39 46.50
CA LEU A 28 -12.65 -8.53 46.10
C LEU A 28 -11.72 -9.19 45.08
N VAL A 29 -11.42 -10.50 45.18
CA VAL A 29 -10.62 -11.21 44.18
C VAL A 29 -11.38 -11.36 42.86
N THR A 30 -12.70 -11.53 42.87
CA THR A 30 -13.49 -11.57 41.62
C THR A 30 -13.73 -10.20 41.00
N ILE A 31 -13.78 -9.10 41.78
CA ILE A 31 -13.83 -7.73 41.23
C ILE A 31 -12.44 -7.30 40.71
N PHE A 32 -11.35 -7.73 41.34
CA PHE A 32 -9.99 -7.45 40.88
C PHE A 32 -9.63 -8.29 39.63
N PHE A 33 -10.05 -9.55 39.55
CA PHE A 33 -9.92 -10.35 38.33
C PHE A 33 -10.90 -9.92 37.23
N LYS A 34 -12.12 -9.46 37.54
CA LYS A 34 -12.99 -8.84 36.51
C LYS A 34 -12.38 -7.54 35.98
N ARG A 35 -11.73 -6.71 36.80
CA ARG A 35 -11.06 -5.49 36.30
C ARG A 35 -9.80 -5.75 35.47
N LEU A 36 -9.07 -6.85 35.70
CA LEU A 36 -7.98 -7.28 34.80
C LEU A 36 -8.47 -8.03 33.53
N TRP A 37 -9.73 -8.42 33.48
CA TRP A 37 -10.37 -9.10 32.34
C TRP A 37 -11.44 -8.26 31.64
N ILE A 38 -11.42 -6.94 31.85
CA ILE A 38 -12.23 -5.95 31.10
C ILE A 38 -11.37 -5.21 30.03
N GLY A 39 -10.12 -5.64 29.82
CA GLY A 39 -9.22 -5.11 28.78
C GLY A 39 -9.16 -5.90 27.47
N MET A 40 -9.93 -6.97 27.32
CA MET A 40 -10.08 -7.71 26.04
C MET A 40 -11.55 -8.07 25.85
N THR A 41 -12.40 -7.06 25.69
CA THR A 41 -13.59 -7.30 24.86
C THR A 41 -13.09 -7.80 23.51
N PRO A 42 -13.66 -8.89 22.94
CA PRO A 42 -13.43 -9.16 21.52
C PRO A 42 -13.76 -7.86 20.81
N HIS A 43 -12.77 -7.24 20.16
CA HIS A 43 -13.03 -6.08 19.31
C HIS A 43 -14.12 -6.57 18.37
N ASN A 44 -15.33 -6.02 18.50
CA ASN A 44 -16.35 -6.19 17.49
C ASN A 44 -15.68 -5.79 16.18
N SER A 45 -15.40 -6.80 15.36
CA SER A 45 -14.52 -6.74 14.19
C SER A 45 -15.25 -6.15 13.00
N HIS A 46 -16.03 -5.11 13.26
CA HIS A 46 -16.84 -4.40 12.29
C HIS A 46 -16.49 -2.93 12.37
N LEU A 47 -16.32 -2.28 11.20
CA LEU A 47 -16.09 -0.83 11.13
C LEU A 47 -17.11 -0.07 11.99
N THR A 48 -16.58 0.64 12.99
CA THR A 48 -17.37 1.55 13.81
C THR A 48 -17.75 2.79 13.00
N ALA A 49 -18.77 3.52 13.46
CA ALA A 49 -19.28 4.71 12.77
C ALA A 49 -18.21 5.74 12.34
N PRO A 50 -17.14 6.01 13.11
CA PRO A 50 -16.09 6.96 12.73
C PRO A 50 -15.34 6.65 11.42
N TYR A 51 -15.45 5.43 10.89
CA TYR A 51 -14.78 5.04 9.65
C TYR A 51 -15.70 5.03 8.42
N ARG A 52 -17.01 5.12 8.63
CA ARG A 52 -18.01 5.02 7.55
C ARG A 52 -18.15 6.35 6.82
N TYR A 53 -18.43 6.28 5.53
CA TYR A 53 -18.66 7.46 4.71
C TYR A 53 -19.96 8.16 5.11
N PRO A 54 -19.92 9.41 5.57
CA PRO A 54 -21.10 10.11 6.09
C PRO A 54 -22.01 10.61 4.96
N PHE A 55 -21.49 10.84 3.75
CA PHE A 55 -22.23 11.52 2.68
C PHE A 55 -22.89 10.54 1.69
N ARG A 56 -23.62 9.53 2.18
CA ARG A 56 -24.25 8.50 1.32
C ARG A 56 -25.15 9.06 0.23
N GLN A 57 -25.89 10.13 0.51
CA GLN A 57 -26.74 10.81 -0.48
C GLN A 57 -25.95 11.35 -1.69
N SER A 58 -24.66 11.68 -1.51
CA SER A 58 -23.80 12.12 -2.60
C SER A 58 -23.40 10.98 -3.56
N LEU A 59 -23.59 9.72 -3.15
CA LEU A 59 -23.28 8.54 -3.96
C LEU A 59 -24.37 8.27 -5.02
N GLU A 60 -25.62 8.65 -4.76
CA GLU A 60 -26.78 8.36 -5.63
C GLU A 60 -26.75 9.10 -6.98
N LYS A 61 -26.03 10.22 -7.06
CA LYS A 61 -25.76 10.92 -8.33
C LYS A 61 -24.52 10.30 -8.97
N GLU A 62 -24.74 9.21 -9.70
CA GLU A 62 -23.70 8.49 -10.41
C GLU A 62 -23.23 9.33 -11.60
N THR A 63 -22.08 9.99 -11.46
CA THR A 63 -21.38 10.56 -12.60
C THR A 63 -20.03 9.89 -12.66
N ASN A 64 -19.81 9.12 -13.72
CA ASN A 64 -18.55 8.41 -13.91
C ASN A 64 -17.39 9.42 -13.93
N THR A 65 -16.45 9.28 -12.99
CA THR A 65 -15.34 10.23 -12.78
C THR A 65 -14.54 10.44 -14.06
N THR A 66 -14.31 9.37 -14.85
CA THR A 66 -13.57 9.50 -16.13
C THR A 66 -14.36 10.28 -17.16
N THR A 67 -15.69 10.15 -17.20
CA THR A 67 -16.55 10.94 -18.11
C THR A 67 -16.47 12.44 -17.81
N LEU A 68 -16.45 12.82 -16.53
CA LEU A 68 -16.27 14.23 -16.14
C LEU A 68 -14.91 14.77 -16.57
N VAL A 69 -13.83 14.00 -16.35
CA VAL A 69 -12.49 14.39 -16.78
C VAL A 69 -12.40 14.45 -18.31
N GLN A 70 -13.10 13.58 -19.04
CA GLN A 70 -13.15 13.61 -20.49
C GLN A 70 -13.83 14.87 -21.03
N GLN A 71 -14.92 15.32 -20.37
CA GLN A 71 -15.56 16.59 -20.68
C GLN A 71 -14.62 17.78 -20.41
N GLU A 72 -13.89 17.75 -19.28
CA GLU A 72 -12.87 18.75 -18.95
C GLU A 72 -11.75 18.79 -20.00
N ILE A 73 -11.26 17.63 -20.45
CA ILE A 73 -10.26 17.52 -21.53
C ILE A 73 -10.81 18.14 -22.82
N ALA A 74 -12.01 17.75 -23.26
CA ALA A 74 -12.60 18.25 -24.51
C ALA A 74 -12.76 19.78 -24.47
N PHE A 75 -13.20 20.32 -23.34
CA PHE A 75 -13.33 21.76 -23.13
C PHE A 75 -11.99 22.50 -23.30
N TYR A 76 -10.91 22.04 -22.67
CA TYR A 76 -9.62 22.70 -22.79
C TYR A 76 -8.93 22.43 -24.14
N GLN A 77 -9.18 21.28 -24.78
CA GLN A 77 -8.73 21.03 -26.16
C GLN A 77 -9.32 22.03 -27.15
N GLU A 78 -10.61 22.36 -27.03
CA GLU A 78 -11.25 23.40 -27.83
C GLU A 78 -10.57 24.76 -27.63
N ARG A 79 -10.35 25.16 -26.37
CA ARG A 79 -9.69 26.43 -26.06
C ARG A 79 -8.27 26.52 -26.58
N VAL A 80 -7.48 25.44 -26.47
CA VAL A 80 -6.14 25.37 -27.05
C VAL A 80 -6.18 25.36 -28.58
N ARG A 81 -7.26 24.88 -29.22
CA ARG A 81 -7.41 24.99 -30.67
C ARG A 81 -7.63 26.43 -31.12
N GLN A 82 -8.41 27.19 -30.36
CA GLN A 82 -8.70 28.60 -30.63
C GLN A 82 -7.50 29.51 -30.32
N ASP A 83 -6.76 29.19 -29.26
CA ASP A 83 -5.51 29.87 -28.87
C ASP A 83 -4.41 28.85 -28.54
N PRO A 84 -3.62 28.43 -29.56
CA PRO A 84 -2.56 27.42 -29.38
C PRO A 84 -1.39 27.84 -28.49
N GLN A 85 -1.24 29.15 -28.23
CA GLN A 85 -0.18 29.73 -27.41
C GLN A 85 -0.68 30.14 -26.01
N GLY A 86 -1.99 30.03 -25.75
CA GLY A 86 -2.59 30.31 -24.45
C GLY A 86 -2.10 29.38 -23.35
N GLY A 87 -0.99 29.72 -22.69
CA GLY A 87 -0.34 28.85 -21.72
C GLY A 87 -1.21 28.43 -20.53
N LEU A 88 -2.11 29.30 -20.05
CA LEU A 88 -3.04 28.92 -18.97
C LEU A 88 -4.02 27.82 -19.41
N ASN A 89 -4.48 27.85 -20.67
CA ASN A 89 -5.30 26.77 -21.23
C ASN A 89 -4.49 25.48 -21.40
N LEU A 90 -3.24 25.59 -21.86
CA LEU A 90 -2.32 24.45 -21.95
C LEU A 90 -2.08 23.80 -20.58
N THR A 91 -1.91 24.60 -19.52
CA THR A 91 -1.76 24.09 -18.14
C THR A 91 -3.01 23.40 -17.64
N SER A 92 -4.18 23.98 -17.91
CA SER A 92 -5.45 23.39 -17.50
C SER A 92 -5.70 22.06 -18.23
N LEU A 93 -5.36 22.01 -19.52
CA LEU A 93 -5.38 20.77 -20.30
C LEU A 93 -4.39 19.73 -19.74
N ALA A 94 -3.17 20.15 -19.40
CA ALA A 94 -2.16 19.28 -18.81
C ALA A 94 -2.65 18.67 -17.48
N ARG A 95 -3.32 19.46 -16.64
CA ARG A 95 -3.93 19.01 -15.38
C ARG A 95 -5.05 18.00 -15.63
N ALA A 96 -5.90 18.23 -16.63
CA ALA A 96 -6.97 17.31 -17.01
C ALA A 96 -6.41 15.96 -17.51
N TYR A 97 -5.36 15.99 -18.33
CA TYR A 97 -4.65 14.77 -18.74
C TYR A 97 -4.04 14.02 -17.55
N LEU A 98 -3.40 14.73 -16.61
CA LEU A 98 -2.88 14.11 -15.39
C LEU A 98 -3.98 13.44 -14.55
N LYS A 99 -5.15 14.09 -14.40
CA LYS A 99 -6.32 13.49 -13.72
C LYS A 99 -6.75 12.20 -14.42
N MET A 100 -6.81 12.20 -15.76
CA MET A 100 -7.17 11.01 -16.53
C MET A 100 -6.15 9.89 -16.34
N GLY A 101 -4.86 10.20 -16.43
CA GLY A 101 -3.79 9.21 -16.18
C GLY A 101 -3.84 8.60 -14.78
N ARG A 102 -4.23 9.36 -13.76
CA ARG A 102 -4.45 8.84 -12.39
C ARG A 102 -5.70 7.97 -12.28
N ALA A 103 -6.75 8.31 -13.01
CA ALA A 103 -8.02 7.59 -12.98
C ALA A 103 -7.94 6.26 -13.75
N THR A 104 -7.30 6.24 -14.92
CA THR A 104 -7.22 5.05 -15.78
C THR A 104 -5.93 4.26 -15.60
N GLY A 105 -4.87 4.91 -15.15
CA GLY A 105 -3.56 4.28 -15.05
C GLY A 105 -2.84 4.09 -16.38
N GLU A 106 -3.29 4.72 -17.47
CA GLU A 106 -2.62 4.61 -18.78
C GLU A 106 -1.45 5.61 -18.88
N GLY A 107 -0.29 5.12 -19.35
CA GLY A 107 0.94 5.92 -19.46
C GLY A 107 0.86 7.07 -20.48
N SER A 108 0.04 6.92 -21.52
CA SER A 108 -0.15 7.92 -22.61
C SER A 108 -0.64 9.27 -22.07
N TRP A 109 -1.53 9.26 -21.07
CA TRP A 109 -2.05 10.48 -20.46
C TRP A 109 -0.99 11.31 -19.75
N TYR A 110 -0.02 10.66 -19.09
CA TYR A 110 1.09 11.35 -18.43
C TYR A 110 2.02 12.01 -19.46
N LEU A 111 2.24 11.37 -20.62
CA LEU A 111 3.01 11.97 -21.71
C LEU A 111 2.31 13.20 -22.29
N LEU A 112 1.00 13.12 -22.51
CA LEU A 112 0.20 14.28 -22.96
C LEU A 112 0.21 15.41 -21.93
N ALA A 113 0.13 15.08 -20.64
CA ALA A 113 0.22 16.05 -19.55
C ALA A 113 1.57 16.77 -19.56
N GLU A 114 2.67 16.03 -19.67
CA GLU A 114 4.03 16.60 -19.75
C GLU A 114 4.20 17.52 -20.97
N GLN A 115 3.78 17.06 -22.16
CA GLN A 115 3.89 17.85 -23.39
C GLN A 115 3.10 19.16 -23.30
N ALA A 116 1.86 19.11 -22.78
CA ALA A 116 1.03 20.29 -22.62
C ALA A 116 1.62 21.26 -21.56
N ALA A 117 2.12 20.74 -20.44
CA ALA A 117 2.77 21.55 -19.41
C ALA A 117 4.08 22.19 -19.93
N GLY A 118 4.90 21.44 -20.65
CA GLY A 118 6.12 21.96 -21.27
C GLY A 118 5.83 23.07 -22.27
N ARG A 119 4.85 22.88 -23.16
CA ARG A 119 4.38 23.94 -24.07
C ARG A 119 3.87 25.16 -23.32
N SER A 120 3.16 24.96 -22.21
CA SER A 120 2.72 26.09 -21.39
C SER A 120 3.87 26.93 -20.87
N LEU A 121 4.99 26.32 -20.47
CA LEU A 121 6.15 27.04 -19.96
C LEU A 121 6.91 27.77 -21.07
N THR A 122 6.89 27.25 -22.30
CA THR A 122 7.48 27.95 -23.46
C THR A 122 6.69 29.20 -23.87
N HIS A 123 5.37 29.19 -23.71
CA HIS A 123 4.50 30.26 -24.24
C HIS A 123 4.09 31.33 -23.20
N LEU A 124 4.44 31.17 -21.92
CA LEU A 124 4.17 32.18 -20.91
C LEU A 124 5.42 32.97 -20.55
N PRO A 125 5.36 34.31 -20.57
CA PRO A 125 6.49 35.16 -20.21
C PRO A 125 6.70 35.28 -18.68
N PHE A 126 5.87 34.61 -17.87
CA PHE A 126 5.94 34.60 -16.42
C PHE A 126 5.87 33.17 -15.87
N ASN A 127 6.25 32.99 -14.61
CA ASN A 127 6.22 31.68 -13.95
C ASN A 127 4.81 31.09 -13.96
N ASN A 128 4.71 29.84 -14.40
CA ASN A 128 3.47 29.09 -14.31
C ASN A 128 3.67 27.89 -13.38
N GLU A 129 3.45 28.13 -12.09
CA GLU A 129 3.55 27.11 -11.05
C GLU A 129 2.61 25.93 -11.31
N GLY A 130 1.44 26.17 -11.90
CA GLY A 130 0.50 25.12 -12.27
C GLY A 130 1.09 24.12 -13.26
N ALA A 131 1.81 24.59 -14.28
CA ALA A 131 2.51 23.71 -15.23
C ALA A 131 3.68 22.98 -14.56
N ILE A 132 4.44 23.67 -13.71
CA ILE A 132 5.56 23.06 -12.96
C ILE A 132 5.06 21.94 -12.04
N LEU A 133 3.93 22.14 -11.36
CA LEU A 133 3.29 21.12 -10.52
C LEU A 133 2.83 19.90 -11.32
N VAL A 134 2.31 20.09 -12.54
CA VAL A 134 1.99 18.96 -13.43
C VAL A 134 3.25 18.18 -13.80
N LEU A 135 4.33 18.86 -14.18
CA LEU A 135 5.61 18.21 -14.46
C LEU A 135 6.16 17.47 -13.23
N ALA A 136 6.05 18.06 -12.04
CA ALA A 136 6.47 17.43 -10.79
C ALA A 136 5.68 16.14 -10.49
N ARG A 137 4.35 16.15 -10.67
CA ARG A 137 3.50 14.95 -10.52
C ARG A 137 3.79 13.89 -11.58
N VAL A 138 4.10 14.28 -12.82
CA VAL A 138 4.52 13.34 -13.87
C VAL A 138 5.89 12.74 -13.52
N ALA A 139 6.81 13.53 -12.99
CA ALA A 139 8.11 13.04 -12.51
C ALA A 139 7.92 12.01 -11.38
N GLU A 140 7.03 12.25 -10.41
CA GLU A 140 6.68 11.24 -9.39
C GLU A 140 6.12 9.95 -10.00
N ALA A 141 5.19 10.08 -10.97
CA ALA A 141 4.62 8.92 -11.65
C ALA A 141 5.69 8.10 -12.38
N ARG A 142 6.74 8.75 -12.87
CA ARG A 142 7.90 8.10 -13.51
C ARG A 142 9.00 7.66 -12.55
N HIS A 143 8.79 7.84 -11.24
CA HIS A 143 9.79 7.60 -10.19
C HIS A 143 11.05 8.49 -10.30
N ASP A 144 10.99 9.62 -11.01
CA ASP A 144 11.99 10.70 -10.91
C ASP A 144 11.67 11.59 -9.70
N PHE A 145 11.88 11.03 -8.51
CA PHE A 145 11.60 11.73 -7.24
C PHE A 145 12.54 12.94 -7.04
N SER A 146 13.76 12.87 -7.57
CA SER A 146 14.71 13.99 -7.49
C SER A 146 14.26 15.17 -8.35
N GLY A 147 13.74 14.90 -9.56
CA GLY A 147 13.11 15.90 -10.40
C GLY A 147 11.83 16.46 -9.82
N ALA A 148 10.96 15.60 -9.27
CA ALA A 148 9.75 16.03 -8.58
C ALA A 148 10.06 16.99 -7.42
N ILE A 149 11.03 16.65 -6.56
CA ILE A 149 11.49 17.52 -5.45
C ILE A 149 12.02 18.85 -5.97
N ARG A 150 12.85 18.85 -7.02
CA ARG A 150 13.41 20.07 -7.60
C ARG A 150 12.31 21.00 -8.14
N LEU A 151 11.34 20.45 -8.87
CA LEU A 151 10.22 21.20 -9.45
C LEU A 151 9.28 21.70 -8.35
N ALA A 152 8.95 20.87 -7.34
CA ALA A 152 8.16 21.30 -6.19
C ALA A 152 8.87 22.41 -5.40
N GLN A 153 10.18 22.31 -5.20
CA GLN A 153 10.97 23.36 -4.54
C GLN A 153 10.95 24.67 -5.32
N GLN A 154 10.97 24.63 -6.66
CA GLN A 154 10.83 25.82 -7.49
C GLN A 154 9.50 26.55 -7.22
N VAL A 155 8.40 25.80 -7.07
CA VAL A 155 7.10 26.36 -6.71
C VAL A 155 7.12 26.91 -5.29
N LEU A 156 7.71 26.20 -4.33
CA LEU A 156 7.82 26.66 -2.94
C LEU A 156 8.67 27.93 -2.79
N ASN A 157 9.60 28.20 -3.70
CA ASN A 157 10.38 29.44 -3.69
C ASN A 157 9.54 30.68 -4.03
N SER A 158 8.49 30.54 -4.85
CA SER A 158 7.55 31.65 -5.15
C SER A 158 6.29 31.61 -4.27
N GLN A 159 5.88 30.41 -3.85
CA GLN A 159 4.67 30.14 -3.08
C GLN A 159 5.01 29.20 -1.91
N ALA A 160 5.57 29.76 -0.83
CA ALA A 160 6.11 29.00 0.31
C ALA A 160 5.12 28.03 0.99
N HIS A 161 3.82 28.21 0.72
CA HIS A 161 2.71 27.47 1.35
C HIS A 161 1.85 26.77 0.29
N ASN A 162 2.40 26.48 -0.90
CA ASN A 162 1.69 25.75 -1.94
C ASN A 162 1.47 24.28 -1.53
N GLU A 163 0.21 23.92 -1.33
CA GLU A 163 -0.19 22.59 -0.83
C GLU A 163 0.22 21.45 -1.75
N ASP A 164 0.01 21.60 -3.06
CA ASP A 164 0.36 20.57 -4.04
C ASP A 164 1.88 20.32 -4.06
N ALA A 165 2.69 21.38 -3.95
CA ALA A 165 4.14 21.27 -3.86
C ALA A 165 4.57 20.59 -2.56
N LEU A 166 3.99 20.96 -1.41
CA LEU A 166 4.27 20.30 -0.13
C LEU A 166 3.87 18.82 -0.16
N ALA A 167 2.72 18.47 -0.75
CA ALA A 167 2.28 17.09 -0.91
C ALA A 167 3.29 16.27 -1.72
N ILE A 168 3.80 16.81 -2.83
CA ILE A 168 4.85 16.19 -3.65
C ILE A 168 6.14 16.02 -2.84
N MET A 169 6.51 17.01 -2.04
CA MET A 169 7.68 16.91 -1.15
C MET A 169 7.51 15.75 -0.15
N VAL A 170 6.31 15.56 0.43
CA VAL A 170 6.04 14.44 1.33
C VAL A 170 6.21 13.09 0.61
N THR A 171 5.49 12.89 -0.50
CA THR A 171 5.48 11.60 -1.22
C THR A 171 6.84 11.26 -1.82
N SER A 172 7.51 12.24 -2.44
CA SER A 172 8.83 12.03 -3.02
C SER A 172 9.90 11.79 -1.95
N HIS A 173 9.87 12.50 -0.81
CA HIS A 173 10.81 12.23 0.28
C HIS A 173 10.60 10.86 0.93
N LEU A 174 9.36 10.41 1.08
CA LEU A 174 9.06 9.05 1.52
C LEU A 174 9.64 8.00 0.55
N ALA A 175 9.46 8.19 -0.75
CA ALA A 175 9.96 7.28 -1.77
C ALA A 175 11.50 7.16 -1.78
N ILE A 176 12.24 8.24 -1.50
CA ILE A 176 13.71 8.20 -1.41
C ILE A 176 14.24 7.89 0.00
N GLY A 177 13.37 7.52 0.94
CA GLY A 177 13.75 7.15 2.32
C GLY A 177 14.10 8.34 3.23
N LYS A 178 13.87 9.59 2.79
CA LYS A 178 14.13 10.82 3.55
C LYS A 178 12.96 11.15 4.49
N VAL A 179 12.69 10.25 5.44
CA VAL A 179 11.51 10.30 6.33
C VAL A 179 11.44 11.58 7.18
N ALA A 180 12.59 12.12 7.62
CA ALA A 180 12.62 13.35 8.41
C ALA A 180 12.20 14.59 7.59
N GLN A 181 12.62 14.67 6.32
CA GLN A 181 12.21 15.71 5.39
C GLN A 181 10.72 15.59 5.06
N ALA A 182 10.25 14.36 4.82
CA ALA A 182 8.83 14.10 4.59
C ALA A 182 7.97 14.53 5.80
N SER A 183 8.42 14.28 7.03
CA SER A 183 7.73 14.74 8.24
C SER A 183 7.61 16.25 8.30
N ARG A 184 8.70 16.99 8.08
CA ARG A 184 8.64 18.46 8.08
C ARG A 184 7.65 18.99 7.05
N ALA A 185 7.67 18.47 5.82
CA ALA A 185 6.74 18.87 4.79
C ALA A 185 5.28 18.54 5.15
N ALA A 186 5.03 17.37 5.73
CA ALA A 186 3.70 16.94 6.16
C ALA A 186 3.17 17.78 7.33
N ASP A 187 4.03 18.09 8.29
CA ASP A 187 3.68 18.91 9.46
C ASP A 187 3.32 20.33 9.00
N THR A 188 4.13 20.95 8.15
CA THR A 188 3.81 22.26 7.52
C THR A 188 2.50 22.22 6.73
N LEU A 189 2.27 21.15 5.94
CA LEU A 189 1.05 21.01 5.15
C LEU A 189 -0.20 20.91 6.04
N VAL A 190 -0.14 20.13 7.12
CA VAL A 190 -1.26 19.97 8.07
C VAL A 190 -1.49 21.23 8.90
N GLU A 191 -0.43 21.94 9.30
CA GLU A 191 -0.54 23.21 10.04
C GLU A 191 -1.28 24.29 9.23
N GLN A 192 -1.12 24.28 7.90
CA GLN A 192 -1.75 25.26 7.00
C GLN A 192 -3.14 24.85 6.60
N MET A 193 -3.30 23.59 6.17
CA MET A 193 -4.57 23.07 5.70
C MET A 193 -4.75 21.63 6.19
N PRO A 194 -5.35 21.44 7.37
CA PRO A 194 -5.80 20.12 7.79
C PRO A 194 -6.97 19.69 6.90
N SER A 195 -6.76 18.67 6.08
CA SER A 195 -7.73 18.12 5.14
C SER A 195 -7.58 16.61 5.06
N LEU A 196 -8.55 15.92 4.44
CA LEU A 196 -8.48 14.49 4.18
C LEU A 196 -7.14 14.09 3.53
N GLY A 197 -6.66 14.87 2.56
CA GLY A 197 -5.41 14.61 1.86
C GLY A 197 -4.16 14.83 2.73
N SER A 198 -4.05 15.98 3.40
CA SER A 198 -2.85 16.33 4.17
C SER A 198 -2.67 15.43 5.39
N LEU A 199 -3.75 15.13 6.11
CA LEU A 199 -3.73 14.25 7.28
C LEU A 199 -3.44 12.79 6.89
N ALA A 200 -3.91 12.34 5.72
CA ALA A 200 -3.54 11.02 5.20
C ALA A 200 -2.05 10.94 4.84
N LEU A 201 -1.48 11.99 4.24
CA LEU A 201 -0.04 12.06 3.99
C LEU A 201 0.77 12.07 5.29
N GLN A 202 0.33 12.81 6.32
CA GLN A 202 0.94 12.75 7.64
C GLN A 202 0.85 11.33 8.22
N ALA A 203 -0.29 10.64 8.09
CA ALA A 203 -0.43 9.26 8.54
C ALA A 203 0.59 8.34 7.85
N LEU A 204 0.81 8.46 6.54
CA LEU A 204 1.84 7.70 5.82
C LEU A 204 3.26 7.97 6.35
N VAL A 205 3.57 9.21 6.71
CA VAL A 205 4.85 9.52 7.37
C VAL A 205 4.95 8.82 8.73
N LYS A 206 3.89 8.85 9.55
CA LYS A 206 3.89 8.16 10.84
C LYS A 206 4.05 6.64 10.68
N VAL A 207 3.47 6.04 9.64
CA VAL A 207 3.71 4.63 9.27
C VAL A 207 5.18 4.40 8.94
N ALA A 208 5.79 5.25 8.11
CA ALA A 208 7.20 5.14 7.74
C ALA A 208 8.15 5.30 8.95
N GLN A 209 7.73 6.06 9.97
CA GLN A 209 8.43 6.23 11.25
C GLN A 209 8.19 5.07 12.24
N GLY A 210 7.30 4.12 11.93
CA GLY A 210 6.90 3.05 12.85
C GLY A 210 6.00 3.50 14.00
N LYS A 211 5.40 4.69 13.90
CA LYS A 211 4.53 5.27 14.93
C LYS A 211 3.08 4.88 14.68
N ASP A 212 2.79 3.59 14.84
CA ASP A 212 1.50 2.98 14.48
C ASP A 212 0.30 3.70 15.13
N GLN A 213 0.40 4.09 16.41
CA GLN A 213 -0.70 4.77 17.11
C GLN A 213 -0.92 6.20 16.62
N GLU A 214 0.15 6.97 16.36
CA GLU A 214 0.04 8.30 15.75
C GLU A 214 -0.50 8.19 14.30
N ALA A 215 -0.12 7.16 13.56
CA ALA A 215 -0.62 6.91 12.20
C ALA A 215 -2.14 6.66 12.19
N ILE A 216 -2.64 5.82 13.10
CA ILE A 216 -4.09 5.57 13.23
C ILE A 216 -4.84 6.86 13.58
N GLN A 217 -4.31 7.66 14.52
CA GLN A 217 -4.91 8.94 14.89
C GLN A 217 -4.97 9.91 13.70
N ALA A 218 -3.89 10.01 12.92
CA ALA A 218 -3.86 10.84 11.72
C ALA A 218 -4.83 10.34 10.64
N PHE A 219 -4.95 9.03 10.41
CA PHE A 219 -5.97 8.48 9.50
C PHE A 219 -7.39 8.76 9.99
N GLN A 220 -7.67 8.61 11.28
CA GLN A 220 -8.98 8.93 11.86
C GLN A 220 -9.30 10.42 11.72
N ALA A 221 -8.33 11.30 11.96
CA ALA A 221 -8.47 12.74 11.73
C ALA A 221 -8.72 13.05 10.25
N ALA A 222 -8.03 12.37 9.33
CA ALA A 222 -8.23 12.51 7.89
C ALA A 222 -9.67 12.18 7.50
N LEU A 223 -10.20 11.03 7.96
CA LEU A 223 -11.58 10.63 7.69
C LEU A 223 -12.60 11.56 8.35
N ALA A 224 -12.28 12.15 9.51
CA ALA A 224 -13.14 13.15 10.15
C ALA A 224 -13.16 14.51 9.42
N ALA A 225 -12.12 14.80 8.63
CA ALA A 225 -11.99 16.01 7.82
C ALA A 225 -12.45 15.79 6.36
N GLU A 226 -13.14 14.69 6.06
CA GLU A 226 -13.63 14.41 4.71
C GLU A 226 -14.84 15.27 4.35
N GLU A 227 -14.87 15.77 3.12
CA GLU A 227 -15.92 16.66 2.63
C GLU A 227 -16.79 16.00 1.54
N PRO A 228 -18.02 16.49 1.31
CA PRO A 228 -18.87 16.02 0.22
C PRO A 228 -18.17 16.16 -1.14
N GLY A 229 -18.19 15.10 -1.95
CA GLY A 229 -17.60 15.11 -3.29
C GLY A 229 -16.14 14.63 -3.37
N GLU A 230 -15.45 14.44 -2.24
CA GLU A 230 -14.09 13.89 -2.20
C GLU A 230 -14.01 12.37 -2.42
N LYS A 231 -14.87 11.80 -3.28
CA LYS A 231 -15.05 10.34 -3.44
C LYS A 231 -13.73 9.60 -3.69
N ALA A 232 -12.90 10.10 -4.61
CA ALA A 232 -11.63 9.46 -4.95
C ALA A 232 -10.60 9.52 -3.81
N SER A 233 -10.45 10.67 -3.14
CA SER A 233 -9.58 10.82 -1.98
C SER A 233 -10.05 9.96 -0.81
N SER A 234 -11.37 9.93 -0.58
CA SER A 234 -12.02 9.16 0.47
C SER A 234 -11.82 7.65 0.29
N ALA A 235 -12.00 7.13 -0.93
CA ALA A 235 -11.68 5.75 -1.27
C ALA A 235 -10.18 5.43 -1.13
N TRP A 236 -9.30 6.35 -1.54
CA TRP A 236 -7.86 6.22 -1.38
C TRP A 236 -7.43 6.12 0.08
N VAL A 237 -7.87 7.03 0.96
CA VAL A 237 -7.53 7.04 2.39
C VAL A 237 -8.01 5.78 3.09
N ARG A 238 -9.24 5.33 2.81
CA ARG A 238 -9.77 4.07 3.36
C ARG A 238 -8.95 2.87 2.89
N THR A 239 -8.52 2.86 1.63
CA THR A 239 -7.64 1.78 1.11
C THR A 239 -6.25 1.81 1.76
N LEU A 240 -5.69 2.99 2.02
CA LEU A 240 -4.42 3.10 2.76
C LEU A 240 -4.53 2.62 4.20
N LEU A 241 -5.58 3.02 4.92
CA LEU A 241 -5.84 2.56 6.28
C LEU A 241 -6.12 1.06 6.32
N GLY A 242 -6.86 0.53 5.33
CA GLY A 242 -7.07 -0.90 5.18
C GLY A 242 -5.76 -1.66 4.96
N ARG A 243 -4.86 -1.12 4.14
CA ARG A 243 -3.51 -1.70 3.93
C ARG A 243 -2.68 -1.67 5.21
N PHE A 244 -2.76 -0.58 5.97
CA PHE A 244 -2.14 -0.50 7.29
C PHE A 244 -2.65 -1.63 8.19
N TYR A 245 -3.97 -1.79 8.34
CA TYR A 245 -4.55 -2.86 9.16
C TYR A 245 -4.23 -4.28 8.66
N LEU A 246 -4.23 -4.49 7.34
CA LEU A 246 -3.83 -5.76 6.72
C LEU A 246 -2.41 -6.15 7.12
N GLN A 247 -1.47 -5.20 7.08
CA GLN A 247 -0.08 -5.43 7.50
C GLN A 247 0.10 -5.68 9.01
N ARG A 248 -0.93 -5.40 9.83
CA ARG A 248 -0.95 -5.67 11.28
C ARG A 248 -1.84 -6.87 11.62
N GLY A 249 -2.20 -7.69 10.63
CA GLY A 249 -3.04 -8.88 10.80
C GLY A 249 -4.51 -8.60 11.12
N GLN A 250 -4.96 -7.34 11.06
CA GLN A 250 -6.35 -6.95 11.34
C GLN A 250 -7.21 -7.11 10.08
N LEU A 251 -7.35 -8.36 9.63
CA LEU A 251 -7.93 -8.70 8.32
C LEU A 251 -9.38 -8.22 8.15
N ALA A 252 -10.21 -8.35 9.19
CA ALA A 252 -11.62 -7.94 9.12
C ALA A 252 -11.78 -6.42 8.93
N LEU A 253 -11.02 -5.61 9.68
CA LEU A 253 -11.03 -4.15 9.53
C LEU A 253 -10.52 -3.72 8.16
N ALA A 254 -9.48 -4.39 7.64
CA ALA A 254 -8.98 -4.14 6.30
C ALA A 254 -10.04 -4.43 5.23
N GLU A 255 -10.71 -5.59 5.31
CA GLU A 255 -11.76 -5.97 4.38
C GLU A 255 -12.91 -4.96 4.37
N ASP A 256 -13.43 -4.62 5.55
CA ASP A 256 -14.50 -3.65 5.69
C ASP A 256 -14.13 -2.29 5.07
N LEU A 257 -12.89 -1.79 5.27
CA LEU A 257 -12.42 -0.52 4.71
C LEU A 257 -12.29 -0.55 3.19
N TYR A 258 -11.83 -1.66 2.63
CA TYR A 258 -11.76 -1.82 1.17
C TYR A 258 -13.15 -1.90 0.56
N GLN A 259 -14.09 -2.58 1.22
CA GLN A 259 -15.49 -2.63 0.78
C GLN A 259 -16.13 -1.25 0.83
N GLU A 260 -15.90 -0.47 1.90
CA GLU A 260 -16.36 0.92 2.00
C GLU A 260 -15.78 1.78 0.87
N ALA A 261 -14.49 1.62 0.55
CA ALA A 261 -13.87 2.32 -0.58
C ALA A 261 -14.55 1.99 -1.92
N LEU A 262 -14.96 0.74 -2.15
CA LEU A 262 -15.71 0.33 -3.34
C LEU A 262 -17.17 0.78 -3.34
N GLN A 263 -17.77 1.00 -2.17
CA GLN A 263 -19.10 1.64 -2.09
C GLN A 263 -19.03 3.11 -2.49
N ILE A 264 -17.96 3.81 -2.09
CA ILE A 264 -17.74 5.22 -2.44
C ILE A 264 -17.39 5.38 -3.92
N LEU A 265 -16.48 4.53 -4.42
CA LEU A 265 -15.99 4.54 -5.78
C LEU A 265 -15.99 3.12 -6.37
N PRO A 266 -17.11 2.70 -6.99
CA PRO A 266 -17.20 1.39 -7.65
C PRO A 266 -16.08 1.21 -8.68
N GLY A 267 -15.48 0.02 -8.70
CA GLY A 267 -14.38 -0.29 -9.63
C GLY A 267 -13.02 0.32 -9.27
N TYR A 268 -12.86 0.96 -8.10
CA TYR A 268 -11.58 1.54 -7.69
C TYR A 268 -10.47 0.48 -7.63
N SER A 269 -9.57 0.49 -8.61
CA SER A 269 -8.61 -0.59 -8.85
C SER A 269 -7.69 -0.85 -7.67
N PHE A 270 -7.31 0.18 -6.91
CA PHE A 270 -6.44 0.00 -5.74
C PHE A 270 -7.14 -0.81 -4.64
N ALA A 271 -8.40 -0.52 -4.32
CA ALA A 271 -9.17 -1.30 -3.35
C ALA A 271 -9.41 -2.75 -3.84
N LEU A 272 -9.68 -2.94 -5.13
CA LEU A 272 -9.83 -4.28 -5.73
C LEU A 272 -8.54 -5.10 -5.62
N VAL A 273 -7.36 -4.51 -5.88
CA VAL A 273 -6.07 -5.19 -5.68
C VAL A 273 -5.90 -5.60 -4.23
N GLN A 274 -6.17 -4.70 -3.28
CA GLN A 274 -6.00 -4.99 -1.87
C GLN A 274 -6.99 -6.04 -1.34
N LEU A 275 -8.23 -6.09 -1.85
CA LEU A 275 -9.18 -7.17 -1.57
C LEU A 275 -8.71 -8.50 -2.14
N GLY A 276 -8.20 -8.50 -3.36
CA GLY A 276 -7.59 -9.69 -3.96
C GLY A 276 -6.44 -10.23 -3.12
N GLU A 277 -5.55 -9.36 -2.64
CA GLU A 277 -4.42 -9.71 -1.76
C GLU A 277 -4.91 -10.29 -0.43
N LEU A 278 -5.90 -9.63 0.19
CA LEU A 278 -6.52 -10.08 1.42
C LEU A 278 -7.17 -11.46 1.27
N LYS A 279 -7.93 -11.70 0.20
CA LYS A 279 -8.55 -13.01 -0.07
C LYS A 279 -7.51 -14.08 -0.39
N THR A 280 -6.44 -13.73 -1.10
CA THR A 280 -5.28 -14.61 -1.32
C THR A 280 -4.66 -15.03 0.01
N ARG A 281 -4.48 -14.07 0.93
CA ARG A 281 -3.96 -14.32 2.28
C ARG A 281 -4.88 -15.21 3.11
N GLN A 282 -6.20 -15.06 2.98
CA GLN A 282 -7.20 -15.92 3.63
C GLN A 282 -7.28 -17.33 3.03
N GLY A 283 -6.66 -17.58 1.86
CA GLY A 283 -6.80 -18.83 1.11
C GLY A 283 -8.06 -18.91 0.26
N ASP A 284 -8.84 -17.83 0.20
CA ASP A 284 -10.06 -17.73 -0.61
C ASP A 284 -9.69 -17.31 -2.04
N TYR A 285 -9.13 -18.27 -2.77
CA TYR A 285 -8.57 -18.00 -4.09
C TYR A 285 -9.62 -17.66 -5.14
N ASN A 286 -10.86 -18.15 -4.98
CA ASN A 286 -11.95 -17.86 -5.92
C ASN A 286 -12.36 -16.38 -5.84
N ASN A 287 -12.58 -15.86 -4.62
CA ASN A 287 -12.90 -14.44 -4.47
C ASN A 287 -11.71 -13.56 -4.82
N ALA A 288 -10.47 -13.99 -4.53
CA ALA A 288 -9.26 -13.28 -4.96
C ALA A 288 -9.23 -13.11 -6.50
N ALA A 289 -9.44 -14.19 -7.25
CA ALA A 289 -9.51 -14.14 -8.72
C ALA A 289 -10.64 -13.22 -9.21
N ASN A 290 -11.81 -13.25 -8.56
CA ASN A 290 -12.93 -12.39 -8.92
C ASN A 290 -12.59 -10.89 -8.81
N TYR A 291 -11.99 -10.47 -7.68
CA TYR A 291 -11.56 -9.07 -7.51
C TYR A 291 -10.50 -8.65 -8.52
N TYR A 292 -9.52 -9.51 -8.79
CA TYR A 292 -8.51 -9.25 -9.83
C TYR A 292 -9.11 -9.14 -11.24
N ASN A 293 -10.13 -9.93 -11.57
CA ASN A 293 -10.78 -9.90 -12.88
C ASN A 293 -11.63 -8.63 -13.10
N GLN A 294 -12.17 -8.03 -12.03
CA GLN A 294 -12.91 -6.77 -12.12
C GLN A 294 -12.03 -5.60 -12.59
N ILE A 295 -10.72 -5.64 -12.34
CA ILE A 295 -9.79 -4.61 -12.80
C ILE A 295 -9.59 -4.72 -14.32
N THR A 296 -9.40 -5.95 -14.83
CA THR A 296 -9.16 -6.23 -16.26
C THR A 296 -10.38 -5.97 -17.16
N ALA A 297 -11.57 -5.81 -16.59
CA ALA A 297 -12.77 -5.48 -17.36
C ALA A 297 -12.73 -4.05 -17.95
N TYR A 298 -11.90 -3.16 -17.39
CA TYR A 298 -11.74 -1.78 -17.83
C TYR A 298 -10.54 -1.54 -18.77
N SER A 299 -9.62 -2.52 -18.93
CA SER A 299 -8.33 -2.35 -19.63
C SER A 299 -8.24 -2.94 -21.04
N ARG A 300 -9.37 -3.29 -21.67
CA ARG A 300 -9.37 -3.99 -22.99
C ARG A 300 -8.74 -3.17 -24.13
N GLU A 301 -8.63 -1.85 -24.01
CA GLU A 301 -8.10 -0.98 -25.07
C GLU A 301 -6.64 -0.54 -24.85
N ALA A 302 -6.15 -0.50 -23.60
CA ALA A 302 -4.78 -0.10 -23.28
C ALA A 302 -4.30 -0.70 -21.94
N ALA A 303 -3.02 -1.09 -21.89
CA ALA A 303 -2.42 -1.61 -20.66
C ALA A 303 -2.31 -0.53 -19.57
N THR A 304 -2.75 -0.84 -18.36
CA THR A 304 -2.75 0.06 -17.19
C THR A 304 -1.58 -0.23 -16.25
N VAL A 305 -1.25 0.71 -15.35
CA VAL A 305 -0.28 0.47 -14.25
C VAL A 305 -0.69 -0.68 -13.32
N PHE A 306 -1.98 -1.04 -13.28
CA PHE A 306 -2.50 -2.12 -12.43
C PHE A 306 -2.39 -3.49 -13.09
N ASP A 307 -2.40 -3.59 -14.43
CA ASP A 307 -2.40 -4.88 -15.14
C ASP A 307 -1.21 -5.74 -14.70
N ARG A 308 0.00 -5.18 -14.63
CA ARG A 308 1.18 -5.91 -14.14
C ARG A 308 1.03 -6.48 -12.72
N VAL A 309 0.35 -5.75 -11.83
CA VAL A 309 0.13 -6.16 -10.44
C VAL A 309 -0.90 -7.29 -10.42
N VAL A 310 -1.96 -7.14 -11.20
CA VAL A 310 -3.01 -8.14 -11.37
C VAL A 310 -2.47 -9.43 -11.96
N GLU A 311 -1.70 -9.34 -13.06
CA GLU A 311 -1.12 -10.51 -13.73
C GLU A 311 -0.14 -11.24 -12.79
N ARG A 312 0.77 -10.53 -12.11
CA ARG A 312 1.64 -11.15 -11.08
C ARG A 312 0.83 -11.80 -9.96
N SER A 313 -0.24 -11.16 -9.50
CA SER A 313 -1.07 -11.68 -8.41
C SER A 313 -1.87 -12.92 -8.83
N LYS A 314 -2.40 -12.95 -10.06
CA LYS A 314 -3.03 -14.15 -10.64
C LYS A 314 -2.01 -15.27 -10.84
N ALA A 315 -0.77 -14.94 -11.23
CA ALA A 315 0.31 -15.92 -11.33
C ALA A 315 0.61 -16.56 -9.97
N ARG A 316 0.70 -15.74 -8.92
CA ARG A 316 0.87 -16.21 -7.53
C ARG A 316 -0.30 -17.08 -7.09
N LEU A 317 -1.53 -16.68 -7.41
CA LEU A 317 -2.73 -17.44 -7.10
C LEU A 317 -2.69 -18.86 -7.69
N MET A 318 -2.29 -18.97 -8.96
CA MET A 318 -2.13 -20.26 -9.64
C MET A 318 -1.05 -21.12 -8.98
N LEU A 319 0.08 -20.54 -8.56
CA LEU A 319 1.12 -21.26 -7.81
C LEU A 319 0.58 -21.80 -6.47
N LEU A 320 -0.18 -20.99 -5.73
CA LEU A 320 -0.80 -21.39 -4.47
C LEU A 320 -1.86 -22.50 -4.64
N GLN A 321 -2.44 -22.62 -5.84
CA GLN A 321 -3.35 -23.70 -6.22
C GLN A 321 -2.62 -24.94 -6.78
N GLY A 322 -1.28 -24.95 -6.84
CA GLY A 322 -0.49 -26.04 -7.41
C GLY A 322 -0.44 -26.08 -8.95
N ARG A 323 -0.94 -25.04 -9.62
CA ARG A 323 -1.06 -24.94 -11.09
C ARG A 323 0.16 -24.23 -11.69
N GLN A 324 1.36 -24.78 -11.44
CA GLN A 324 2.62 -24.11 -11.78
C GLN A 324 2.81 -23.84 -13.27
N ASN A 325 2.49 -24.80 -14.13
CA ASN A 325 2.65 -24.64 -15.57
C ASN A 325 1.75 -23.52 -16.11
N GLU A 326 0.53 -23.40 -15.61
CA GLU A 326 -0.42 -22.35 -16.00
C GLU A 326 -0.01 -20.98 -15.44
N ALA A 327 0.48 -20.93 -14.20
CA ALA A 327 1.03 -19.72 -13.63
C ALA A 327 2.11 -19.13 -14.53
N ILE A 328 3.06 -19.98 -14.95
CA ILE A 328 4.19 -19.60 -15.81
C ILE A 328 3.70 -19.18 -17.20
N ALA A 329 2.92 -20.04 -17.86
CA ALA A 329 2.54 -19.86 -19.26
C ALA A 329 1.58 -18.69 -19.50
N LEU A 330 0.69 -18.39 -18.54
CA LEU A 330 -0.38 -17.41 -18.75
C LEU A 330 -0.08 -16.05 -18.13
N PHE A 331 0.33 -16.03 -16.87
CA PHE A 331 0.31 -14.80 -16.07
C PHE A 331 1.70 -14.23 -15.77
N TRP A 332 2.67 -15.11 -15.47
CA TRP A 332 4.06 -14.70 -15.22
C TRP A 332 4.71 -14.03 -16.43
N HIS A 333 4.62 -14.70 -17.59
CA HIS A 333 5.17 -14.17 -18.83
C HIS A 333 4.50 -12.85 -19.24
N GLN A 334 3.18 -12.74 -19.04
CA GLN A 334 2.44 -11.51 -19.34
C GLN A 334 2.85 -10.35 -18.41
N ALA A 335 2.94 -10.59 -17.10
CA ALA A 335 3.42 -9.60 -16.14
C ALA A 335 4.85 -9.14 -16.48
N GLU A 336 5.72 -10.07 -16.86
CA GLU A 336 7.09 -9.79 -17.26
C GLU A 336 7.15 -8.92 -18.52
N ILE A 337 6.39 -9.25 -19.57
CA ILE A 337 6.31 -8.43 -20.80
C ILE A 337 5.90 -7.00 -20.46
N LEU A 338 4.82 -6.82 -19.69
CA LEU A 338 4.31 -5.49 -19.33
C LEU A 338 5.36 -4.68 -18.57
N LEU A 339 6.01 -5.29 -17.58
CA LEU A 339 7.07 -4.65 -16.80
C LEU A 339 8.29 -4.30 -17.65
N ARG A 340 8.71 -5.18 -18.55
CA ARG A 340 9.84 -4.93 -19.47
C ARG A 340 9.53 -3.81 -20.44
N GLN A 341 8.34 -3.80 -21.04
CA GLN A 341 7.89 -2.72 -21.94
C GLN A 341 7.91 -1.36 -21.23
N GLN A 342 7.41 -1.29 -19.99
CA GLN A 342 7.38 -0.04 -19.22
C GLN A 342 8.76 0.42 -18.75
N ASN A 343 9.68 -0.52 -18.50
CA ASN A 343 11.08 -0.19 -18.19
C ASN A 343 11.85 0.25 -19.44
N ALA A 344 11.46 -0.23 -20.62
CA ALA A 344 12.09 0.11 -21.91
C ALA A 344 11.51 1.37 -22.56
N SER A 345 10.25 1.74 -22.28
CA SER A 345 9.56 2.86 -22.94
C SER A 345 10.09 4.26 -22.56
N GLY A 346 11.14 4.36 -21.75
CA GLY A 346 11.86 5.60 -21.50
C GLY A 346 12.80 5.96 -22.65
N HIS A 347 12.34 6.78 -23.59
CA HIS A 347 13.20 7.44 -24.56
C HIS A 347 13.80 8.69 -23.91
N HIS A 348 15.10 8.63 -23.57
CA HIS A 348 15.88 9.66 -22.88
C HIS A 348 15.30 10.05 -21.49
N ASP A 349 15.94 9.55 -20.43
CA ASP A 349 15.72 9.89 -19.01
C ASP A 349 14.34 9.59 -18.37
N GLY A 350 13.34 9.04 -19.08
CA GLY A 350 11.94 8.97 -18.58
C GLY A 350 11.21 7.62 -18.61
N ALA A 351 11.82 6.50 -18.19
CA ALA A 351 11.07 5.25 -18.00
C ALA A 351 10.22 5.32 -16.73
N PHE A 352 9.02 4.70 -16.70
CA PHE A 352 8.19 4.63 -15.48
C PHE A 352 8.80 3.80 -14.33
N GLY A 353 10.03 3.27 -14.51
CA GLY A 353 10.88 2.87 -13.40
C GLY A 353 10.33 1.72 -12.55
N HIS A 354 9.68 0.72 -13.16
CA HIS A 354 9.13 -0.43 -12.46
C HIS A 354 10.16 -1.57 -12.29
N ARG A 355 11.41 -1.20 -12.02
CA ARG A 355 12.53 -2.16 -11.88
C ARG A 355 12.38 -2.99 -10.62
N ARG A 356 11.93 -2.38 -9.51
CA ARG A 356 11.65 -3.12 -8.27
C ARG A 356 10.57 -4.17 -8.48
N GLU A 357 9.48 -3.81 -9.16
CA GLU A 357 8.37 -4.71 -9.41
C GLU A 357 8.80 -5.86 -10.34
N LEU A 358 9.65 -5.59 -11.35
CA LEU A 358 10.28 -6.63 -12.18
C LEU A 358 11.24 -7.50 -11.36
N ALA A 359 12.09 -6.91 -10.52
CA ALA A 359 12.99 -7.68 -9.66
C ALA A 359 12.21 -8.57 -8.68
N GLN A 360 11.13 -8.08 -8.09
CA GLN A 360 10.26 -8.88 -7.23
C GLN A 360 9.62 -10.04 -7.98
N LEU A 361 9.14 -9.80 -9.21
CA LEU A 361 8.66 -10.84 -10.10
C LEU A 361 9.79 -11.89 -10.28
N LEU A 362 10.95 -11.51 -10.81
CA LEU A 362 12.10 -12.41 -11.01
C LEU A 362 12.49 -13.23 -9.76
N LEU A 363 12.47 -12.61 -8.57
CA LEU A 363 12.79 -13.26 -7.31
C LEU A 363 11.73 -14.28 -6.86
N GLU A 364 10.44 -13.95 -7.03
CA GLU A 364 9.31 -14.83 -6.70
C GLU A 364 9.24 -16.05 -7.62
N ARG A 365 9.71 -15.93 -8.86
CA ARG A 365 9.79 -17.06 -9.80
C ARG A 365 10.81 -18.12 -9.35
N GLY A 366 11.81 -17.70 -8.58
CA GLY A 366 12.73 -18.61 -7.89
C GLY A 366 13.85 -19.22 -8.75
N ARG A 367 14.01 -18.85 -10.03
CA ARG A 367 15.05 -19.42 -10.91
C ARG A 367 16.40 -18.73 -10.67
N ASN A 368 17.49 -19.52 -10.63
CA ASN A 368 18.83 -18.98 -10.39
C ASN A 368 19.32 -18.07 -11.54
N GLU A 369 18.86 -18.31 -12.77
CA GLU A 369 19.15 -17.48 -13.94
C GLU A 369 18.59 -16.05 -13.84
N ASP A 370 17.55 -15.85 -13.02
CA ASP A 370 16.90 -14.55 -12.84
C ASP A 370 17.65 -13.65 -11.84
N LEU A 371 18.53 -14.23 -11.00
CA LEU A 371 19.18 -13.52 -9.89
C LEU A 371 20.14 -12.39 -10.33
N PRO A 372 21.00 -12.57 -11.35
CA PRO A 372 21.89 -11.50 -11.80
C PRO A 372 21.11 -10.28 -12.32
N GLU A 373 20.00 -10.52 -13.04
CA GLU A 373 19.15 -9.45 -13.54
C GLU A 373 18.42 -8.75 -12.39
N ALA A 374 17.81 -9.49 -11.47
CA ALA A 374 17.13 -8.91 -10.31
C ALA A 374 18.06 -8.01 -9.48
N LEU A 375 19.33 -8.42 -9.30
CA LEU A 375 20.34 -7.59 -8.63
C LEU A 375 20.65 -6.31 -9.41
N SER A 376 20.88 -6.40 -10.73
CA SER A 376 21.17 -5.25 -11.58
C SER A 376 20.02 -4.23 -11.58
N LEU A 377 18.78 -4.72 -11.69
CA LEU A 377 17.58 -3.91 -11.60
C LEU A 377 17.50 -3.15 -10.27
N MET A 378 17.73 -3.83 -9.14
CA MET A 378 17.67 -3.22 -7.82
C MET A 378 18.84 -2.26 -7.55
N GLN A 379 20.04 -2.55 -8.07
CA GLN A 379 21.18 -1.62 -7.98
C GLN A 379 20.89 -0.30 -8.70
N THR A 380 20.30 -0.39 -9.89
CA THR A 380 19.83 0.80 -10.63
C THR A 380 18.73 1.51 -9.84
N GLU A 381 17.77 0.77 -9.29
CA GLU A 381 16.66 1.33 -8.54
C GLU A 381 17.10 2.11 -7.30
N LEU A 382 18.13 1.65 -6.61
CA LEU A 382 18.70 2.31 -5.43
C LEU A 382 19.31 3.69 -5.70
N SER A 383 19.58 4.02 -6.97
CA SER A 383 19.98 5.37 -7.38
C SER A 383 18.80 6.35 -7.50
N LEU A 384 17.58 5.82 -7.63
CA LEU A 384 16.34 6.58 -7.83
C LEU A 384 15.49 6.64 -6.56
N ARG A 385 15.30 5.50 -5.89
CA ARG A 385 14.56 5.36 -4.63
C ARG A 385 15.27 4.48 -3.63
N ARG A 386 15.10 4.78 -2.34
CA ARG A 386 15.82 4.12 -1.25
C ARG A 386 14.96 3.99 0.02
N ASP A 387 13.65 3.92 -0.18
CA ASP A 387 12.70 3.60 0.88
C ASP A 387 12.91 2.17 1.43
N PRO A 388 12.37 1.85 2.62
CA PRO A 388 12.57 0.55 3.25
C PRO A 388 12.14 -0.64 2.39
N GLN A 389 11.09 -0.52 1.57
CA GLN A 389 10.61 -1.61 0.71
C GLN A 389 11.57 -1.89 -0.45
N THR A 390 12.21 -0.84 -0.97
CA THR A 390 13.26 -0.97 -1.99
C THR A 390 14.50 -1.64 -1.41
N LEU A 391 14.94 -1.23 -0.21
CA LEU A 391 16.06 -1.86 0.49
C LEU A 391 15.76 -3.32 0.85
N ASP A 392 14.54 -3.64 1.27
CA ASP A 392 14.08 -5.01 1.53
C ASP A 392 14.17 -5.90 0.26
N THR A 393 13.66 -5.41 -0.86
CA THR A 393 13.73 -6.14 -2.14
C THR A 393 15.19 -6.34 -2.59
N PHE A 394 16.06 -5.36 -2.37
CA PHE A 394 17.49 -5.52 -2.67
C PHE A 394 18.16 -6.53 -1.74
N ALA A 395 17.87 -6.48 -0.44
CA ALA A 395 18.34 -7.46 0.53
C ALA A 395 17.88 -8.89 0.17
N TRP A 396 16.67 -9.04 -0.37
CA TRP A 396 16.18 -10.31 -0.90
C TRP A 396 17.00 -10.84 -2.07
N ALA A 397 17.27 -9.99 -3.06
CA ALA A 397 18.10 -10.37 -4.20
C ALA A 397 19.49 -10.81 -3.74
N LEU A 398 20.13 -10.03 -2.85
CA LEU A 398 21.44 -10.36 -2.27
C LEU A 398 21.41 -11.67 -1.49
N SER A 399 20.37 -11.91 -0.68
CA SER A 399 20.26 -13.14 0.12
C SER A 399 20.10 -14.36 -0.78
N ARG A 400 19.29 -14.28 -1.84
CA ARG A 400 19.12 -15.37 -2.83
C ARG A 400 20.40 -15.67 -3.60
N SER A 401 21.25 -14.67 -3.82
CA SER A 401 22.58 -14.85 -4.42
C SER A 401 23.67 -15.28 -3.42
N GLY A 402 23.32 -15.57 -2.16
CA GLY A 402 24.28 -15.98 -1.13
C GLY A 402 25.20 -14.86 -0.63
N ARG A 403 24.93 -13.59 -1.01
CA ARG A 403 25.71 -12.40 -0.61
C ARG A 403 25.26 -11.92 0.77
N TRP A 404 25.34 -12.79 1.78
CA TRP A 404 24.73 -12.60 3.09
C TRP A 404 25.20 -11.34 3.83
N ARG A 405 26.49 -10.98 3.75
CA ARG A 405 27.02 -9.78 4.41
C ARG A 405 26.42 -8.50 3.86
N GLU A 406 26.26 -8.43 2.54
CA GLU A 406 25.66 -7.28 1.86
C GLU A 406 24.15 -7.25 2.09
N ALA A 407 23.48 -8.41 2.06
CA ALA A 407 22.06 -8.52 2.40
C ALA A 407 21.80 -8.01 3.82
N GLN A 408 22.67 -8.35 4.77
CA GLN A 408 22.61 -7.83 6.13
C GLN A 408 22.78 -6.30 6.17
N ALA A 409 23.72 -5.72 5.40
CA ALA A 409 23.90 -4.28 5.36
C ALA A 409 22.64 -3.57 4.82
N ALA A 410 22.06 -4.08 3.72
CA ALA A 410 20.86 -3.52 3.11
C ALA A 410 19.64 -3.60 4.04
N ILE A 411 19.39 -4.75 4.67
CA ILE A 411 18.23 -4.90 5.56
C ILE A 411 18.38 -4.08 6.85
N GLN A 412 19.60 -3.91 7.37
CA GLN A 412 19.85 -3.02 8.50
C GLN A 412 19.64 -1.55 8.13
N GLU A 413 19.98 -1.15 6.91
CA GLU A 413 19.65 0.18 6.42
C GLU A 413 18.14 0.41 6.36
N ALA A 414 17.37 -0.58 5.88
CA ALA A 414 15.91 -0.51 5.85
C ALA A 414 15.31 -0.33 7.25
N LEU A 415 15.82 -1.10 8.24
CA LEU A 415 15.39 -1.05 9.64
C LEU A 415 15.66 0.30 10.33
N LYS A 416 16.66 1.07 9.89
CA LYS A 416 16.97 2.40 10.47
C LYS A 416 15.83 3.41 10.31
N SER A 417 14.93 3.20 9.36
CA SER A 417 13.74 4.06 9.19
C SER A 417 12.77 3.99 10.37
N GLY A 418 12.85 2.91 11.18
CA GLY A 418 11.90 2.64 12.24
C GLY A 418 10.61 1.97 11.77
N VAL A 419 10.44 1.75 10.47
CA VAL A 419 9.23 1.12 9.92
C VAL A 419 8.94 -0.23 10.58
N ARG A 420 7.67 -0.43 10.94
CA ARG A 420 7.18 -1.68 11.52
C ARG A 420 6.50 -2.49 10.42
N ASP A 421 7.26 -3.39 9.79
CA ASP A 421 6.79 -4.26 8.70
C ASP A 421 7.19 -5.72 8.96
N PRO A 422 6.21 -6.66 9.07
CA PRO A 422 6.51 -8.06 9.36
C PRO A 422 7.33 -8.75 8.26
N VAL A 423 7.17 -8.36 6.99
CA VAL A 423 7.95 -8.91 5.86
C VAL A 423 9.43 -8.57 6.03
N LEU A 424 9.71 -7.32 6.39
CA LEU A 424 11.06 -6.80 6.54
C LEU A 424 11.76 -7.46 7.74
N PHE A 425 11.07 -7.58 8.88
CA PHE A 425 11.60 -8.30 10.04
C PHE A 425 11.82 -9.79 9.73
N TYR A 426 10.87 -10.45 9.08
CA TYR A 426 11.07 -11.85 8.69
C TYR A 426 12.27 -12.03 7.77
N ARG A 427 12.46 -11.15 6.79
CA ARG A 427 13.65 -11.20 5.91
C ARG A 427 14.94 -10.96 6.68
N ALA A 428 14.95 -10.03 7.63
CA ALA A 428 16.09 -9.82 8.54
C ALA A 428 16.40 -11.08 9.37
N GLY A 429 15.36 -11.79 9.82
CA GLY A 429 15.48 -13.06 10.52
C GLY A 429 16.12 -14.16 9.67
N GLU A 430 15.67 -14.33 8.43
CA GLU A 430 16.24 -15.31 7.48
C GLU A 430 17.71 -15.01 7.16
N ILE A 431 18.05 -13.74 6.94
CA ILE A 431 19.44 -13.31 6.71
C ILE A 431 20.30 -13.56 7.95
N ALA A 432 19.82 -13.23 9.15
CA ALA A 432 20.55 -13.46 10.40
C ALA A 432 20.78 -14.95 10.67
N LYS A 433 19.76 -15.79 10.40
CA LYS A 433 19.84 -17.25 10.52
C LYS A 433 20.90 -17.82 9.58
N ALA A 434 20.91 -17.40 8.31
CA ALA A 434 21.91 -17.83 7.33
C ALA A 434 23.35 -17.43 7.71
N GLN A 435 23.51 -16.36 8.51
CA GLN A 435 24.80 -15.93 9.07
C GLN A 435 25.15 -16.62 10.40
N GLY A 436 24.36 -17.58 10.88
CA GLY A 436 24.57 -18.27 12.17
C GLY A 436 24.21 -17.43 13.40
N LYS A 437 23.54 -16.28 13.22
CA LYS A 437 23.15 -15.37 14.31
C LYS A 437 21.77 -15.77 14.87
N GLN A 438 21.70 -16.94 15.49
CA GLN A 438 20.44 -17.57 15.89
C GLN A 438 19.57 -16.70 16.81
N SER A 439 20.16 -16.08 17.85
CA SER A 439 19.40 -15.24 18.78
C SER A 439 18.80 -14.00 18.10
N GLN A 440 19.54 -13.39 17.17
CA GLN A 440 19.06 -12.26 16.40
C GLN A 440 17.93 -12.67 15.44
N ALA A 441 18.05 -13.84 14.80
CA ALA A 441 17.02 -14.37 13.94
C ALA A 441 15.70 -14.60 14.70
N ILE A 442 15.76 -15.21 15.88
CA ILE A 442 14.58 -15.45 16.73
C ILE A 442 13.90 -14.13 17.11
N ALA A 443 14.67 -13.12 17.53
CA ALA A 443 14.12 -11.82 17.88
C ALA A 443 13.39 -11.17 16.69
N TYR A 444 13.95 -11.23 15.48
CA TYR A 444 13.29 -10.70 14.30
C TYR A 444 12.02 -11.46 13.91
N PHE A 445 12.01 -12.80 14.02
CA PHE A 445 10.80 -13.57 13.78
C PHE A 445 9.69 -13.28 14.80
N GLN A 446 10.06 -13.07 16.07
CA GLN A 446 9.12 -12.63 17.10
C GLN A 446 8.53 -11.26 16.77
N LEU A 447 9.36 -10.27 16.40
CA LEU A 447 8.88 -8.95 15.99
C LEU A 447 7.90 -9.01 14.80
N ALA A 448 8.17 -9.87 13.81
CA ALA A 448 7.25 -10.06 12.69
C ALA A 448 5.87 -10.57 13.15
N GLN A 449 5.84 -11.53 14.08
CA GLN A 449 4.60 -12.07 14.65
C GLN A 449 3.92 -11.11 15.63
N GLU A 450 4.68 -10.27 16.34
CA GLU A 450 4.11 -9.24 17.22
C GLU A 450 3.39 -8.16 16.42
N ILE A 451 3.94 -7.76 15.27
CA ILE A 451 3.31 -6.77 14.38
C ILE A 451 2.10 -7.39 13.69
N ASP A 452 2.22 -8.63 13.22
CA ASP A 452 1.17 -9.36 12.55
C ASP A 452 1.03 -10.78 13.12
N PRO A 453 0.13 -10.97 14.10
CA PRO A 453 -0.09 -12.28 14.73
C PRO A 453 -0.54 -13.38 13.76
N THR A 454 -0.98 -13.00 12.56
CA THR A 454 -1.42 -13.92 11.51
C THR A 454 -0.32 -14.17 10.47
N PHE A 455 0.91 -13.73 10.70
CA PHE A 455 2.07 -13.89 9.81
C PHE A 455 2.66 -15.31 9.83
N ASN A 456 1.83 -16.29 9.49
CA ASN A 456 2.17 -17.70 9.40
C ASN A 456 2.70 -18.07 7.99
N GLU A 457 2.96 -19.36 7.75
CA GLU A 457 3.47 -19.84 6.45
C GLU A 457 2.54 -19.52 5.28
N GLN A 458 1.22 -19.66 5.46
CA GLN A 458 0.24 -19.33 4.44
C GLN A 458 0.28 -17.84 4.10
N ALA A 459 0.34 -16.96 5.11
CA ALA A 459 0.46 -15.52 4.90
C ALA A 459 1.74 -15.17 4.13
N ARG A 460 2.87 -15.81 4.48
CA ARG A 460 4.13 -15.63 3.76
C ARG A 460 4.05 -16.06 2.30
N ARG A 461 3.49 -17.24 2.02
CA ARG A 461 3.27 -17.72 0.64
C ARG A 461 2.34 -16.79 -0.15
N ALA A 462 1.28 -16.29 0.48
CA ALA A 462 0.37 -15.32 -0.13
C ALA A 462 1.06 -14.00 -0.48
N LEU A 463 2.08 -13.61 0.27
CA LEU A 463 2.94 -12.45 -0.01
C LEU A 463 4.08 -12.73 -0.99
N GLY A 464 4.18 -13.94 -1.53
CA GLY A 464 5.27 -14.36 -2.42
C GLY A 464 6.58 -14.67 -1.69
N MET A 465 6.53 -14.83 -0.36
CA MET A 465 7.68 -15.21 0.45
C MET A 465 7.73 -16.73 0.60
N GLY A 466 8.76 -17.37 0.03
CA GLY A 466 9.03 -18.81 0.23
C GLY A 466 8.25 -19.75 -0.69
N LEU A 467 8.10 -19.36 -1.96
CA LEU A 467 7.75 -20.27 -3.04
C LEU A 467 9.02 -20.92 -3.63
#